data_AF-A0A533I404-F1
#
_entry.id   AF-A0A533I404-F1
#
_cell.length_a   1.000
_cell.length_b   1.000
_cell.length_c   1.000
_cell.angle_alpha   90.00
_cell.angle_beta   90.00
_cell.angle_gamma   90.00
#
_symmetry.space_group_name_H-M   'P 1'
#
loop_
_entity.id
_entity.type
_entity.pdbx_description
1 polymer ?
#
loop_
_entity_poly.entity_id
_entity_poly.type
_entity_poly.pdbx_seq_one_letter_code
_entity_poly.pdbx_strand_id
1 'polypeptide(L)'
;MDREIAYGAIGARLETKLNETGLSRDEQAESLGISRSALATYISLERIPSASTVARAVDRFDIDPRWLLTGDDRDRITRDQWVAVLSAFVELKAIMDRLFKDGIGWHQASHDDRMKVYRAGETLYEIGGISALNACANALYEGNPGAQLGAGDMLNHLFNGIGPWRA
;
A
#
# COMPACT_ATOMS: atom_id res chain seq x y z
N MET A 1 -7.66 -18.82 -4.39
CA MET A 1 -7.67 -19.38 -3.03
C MET A 1 -9.09 -19.30 -2.53
N ASP A 2 -9.67 -20.42 -2.09
CA ASP A 2 -11.05 -20.46 -1.61
C ASP A 2 -11.20 -19.56 -0.37
N ARG A 3 -12.26 -18.75 -0.28
CA ARG A 3 -12.42 -17.78 0.84
C ARG A 3 -12.45 -18.51 2.18
N GLU A 4 -13.02 -19.71 2.21
CA GLU A 4 -13.11 -20.54 3.41
C GLU A 4 -11.73 -20.99 3.92
N ILE A 5 -10.82 -21.36 3.00
CA ILE A 5 -9.42 -21.68 3.33
C ILE A 5 -8.67 -20.43 3.83
N ALA A 6 -8.96 -19.25 3.26
CA ALA A 6 -8.36 -17.98 3.67
C ALA A 6 -8.77 -17.56 5.09
N TYR A 7 -10.05 -17.68 5.43
CA TYR A 7 -10.59 -17.38 6.76
C TYR A 7 -10.13 -18.39 7.80
N GLY A 8 -10.05 -19.68 7.44
CA GLY A 8 -9.51 -20.72 8.32
C GLY A 8 -8.05 -20.43 8.73
N ALA A 9 -7.24 -19.89 7.83
CA ALA A 9 -5.83 -19.61 8.09
C ALA A 9 -5.55 -18.36 8.96
N ILE A 10 -6.57 -17.58 9.38
CA ILE A 10 -6.37 -16.40 10.23
C ILE A 10 -5.74 -16.79 11.58
N GLY A 11 -6.18 -17.90 12.16
CA GLY A 11 -5.64 -18.41 13.42
C GLY A 11 -4.15 -18.73 13.35
N ALA A 12 -3.72 -19.40 12.28
CA ALA A 12 -2.32 -19.72 12.03
C ALA A 12 -1.47 -18.46 11.82
N ARG A 13 -1.98 -17.46 11.07
CA ARG A 13 -1.27 -16.18 10.88
C ARG A 13 -1.18 -15.37 12.18
N LEU A 14 -2.24 -15.39 12.99
CA LEU A 14 -2.22 -14.79 14.31
C LEU A 14 -1.15 -15.46 15.19
N GLU A 15 -1.05 -16.78 15.18
CA GLU A 15 0.00 -17.51 15.90
C GLU A 15 1.41 -17.04 15.48
N THR A 16 1.68 -16.94 14.17
CA THR A 16 2.97 -16.46 13.67
C THR A 16 3.35 -15.12 14.30
N LYS A 17 2.43 -14.14 14.32
CA LYS A 17 2.69 -12.82 14.91
C LYS A 17 2.81 -12.84 16.42
N LEU A 18 1.99 -13.62 17.10
CA LEU A 18 2.09 -13.77 18.54
C LEU A 18 3.43 -14.37 18.96
N ASN A 19 4.00 -15.29 18.19
CA ASN A 19 5.32 -15.88 18.46
C ASN A 19 6.47 -14.87 18.36
N GLU A 20 6.29 -13.75 17.64
CA GLU A 20 7.28 -12.66 17.53
C GLU A 20 7.31 -11.75 18.78
N THR A 21 6.28 -11.80 19.64
CA THR A 21 6.10 -10.83 20.75
C THR A 21 6.92 -11.13 22.01
N GLY A 22 7.42 -12.35 22.18
CA GLY A 22 8.06 -12.81 23.41
C GLY A 22 7.11 -13.01 24.62
N LEU A 23 5.81 -12.72 24.46
CA LEU A 23 4.80 -12.91 25.51
C LEU A 23 4.37 -14.38 25.60
N SER A 24 3.96 -14.79 26.80
CA SER A 24 3.30 -16.08 27.01
C SER A 24 1.89 -16.10 26.40
N ARG A 25 1.35 -17.30 26.13
CA ARG A 25 -0.02 -17.46 25.61
C ARG A 25 -1.09 -16.87 26.56
N ASP A 26 -0.82 -16.87 27.86
CA ASP A 26 -1.73 -16.31 28.86
C ASP A 26 -1.75 -14.77 28.77
N GLU A 27 -0.57 -14.12 28.70
CA GLU A 27 -0.44 -12.66 28.51
C GLU A 27 -1.02 -12.20 27.17
N GLN A 28 -0.87 -13.00 26.12
CA GLN A 28 -1.46 -12.73 24.80
C GLN A 28 -2.98 -12.80 24.85
N ALA A 29 -3.55 -13.82 25.48
CA ALA A 29 -4.99 -13.97 25.63
C ALA A 29 -5.58 -12.84 26.46
N GLU A 30 -4.91 -12.47 27.56
CA GLU A 30 -5.27 -11.31 28.39
C GLU A 30 -5.22 -10.00 27.59
N SER A 31 -4.16 -9.77 26.82
CA SER A 31 -4.02 -8.60 25.95
C SER A 31 -5.11 -8.50 24.88
N LEU A 32 -5.63 -9.65 24.44
CA LEU A 32 -6.75 -9.76 23.52
C LEU A 32 -8.11 -9.73 24.21
N GLY A 33 -8.17 -9.70 25.55
CA GLY A 33 -9.41 -9.77 26.33
C GLY A 33 -10.24 -11.01 26.00
N ILE A 34 -9.58 -12.17 25.90
CA ILE A 34 -10.18 -13.49 25.66
C ILE A 34 -9.58 -14.52 26.63
N SER A 35 -10.20 -15.70 26.72
CA SER A 35 -9.59 -16.80 27.48
C SER A 35 -8.44 -17.45 26.71
N ARG A 36 -7.49 -18.06 27.45
CA ARG A 36 -6.41 -18.87 26.86
C ARG A 36 -6.95 -20.00 25.98
N SER A 37 -8.04 -20.65 26.42
CA SER A 37 -8.68 -21.71 25.64
C SER A 37 -9.26 -21.18 24.31
N ALA A 38 -9.89 -20.01 24.32
CA ALA A 38 -10.38 -19.40 23.09
C ALA A 38 -9.23 -19.10 22.11
N LEU A 39 -8.12 -18.56 22.61
CA LEU A 39 -6.93 -18.33 21.79
C LEU A 39 -6.40 -19.64 21.18
N ALA A 40 -6.34 -20.72 21.97
CA ALA A 40 -5.89 -22.02 21.48
C ALA A 40 -6.79 -22.56 20.35
N THR A 41 -8.12 -22.47 20.49
CA THR A 41 -9.06 -22.91 19.45
C THR A 41 -8.99 -22.07 18.17
N TYR A 42 -8.55 -20.82 18.27
CA TYR A 42 -8.29 -20.01 17.09
C TYR A 42 -7.04 -20.49 16.37
N ILE A 43 -5.95 -20.70 17.11
CA ILE A 43 -4.67 -21.14 16.57
C ILE A 43 -4.76 -22.53 15.94
N SER A 44 -5.50 -23.47 16.55
CA SER A 44 -5.72 -24.80 15.99
C SER A 44 -6.72 -24.83 14.82
N LEU A 45 -7.25 -23.67 14.41
CA LEU A 45 -8.23 -23.50 13.34
C LEU A 45 -9.59 -24.17 13.60
N GLU A 46 -9.83 -24.64 14.83
CA GLU A 46 -11.12 -25.19 15.25
C GLU A 46 -12.22 -24.12 15.27
N ARG A 47 -11.83 -22.85 15.48
CA ARG A 47 -12.75 -21.74 15.52
C ARG A 47 -12.17 -20.51 14.84
N ILE A 48 -13.02 -19.77 14.13
CA ILE A 48 -12.67 -18.47 13.55
C ILE A 48 -12.82 -17.36 14.62
N PRO A 49 -11.82 -16.48 14.81
CA PRO A 49 -11.93 -15.33 15.71
C PRO A 49 -13.07 -14.38 15.30
N SER A 50 -13.72 -13.75 16.26
CA SER A 50 -14.66 -12.66 15.95
C SER A 50 -13.94 -11.44 15.38
N ALA A 51 -14.64 -10.62 14.61
CA ALA A 51 -14.11 -9.35 14.09
C ALA A 51 -13.55 -8.45 15.21
N SER A 52 -14.18 -8.44 16.39
CA SER A 52 -13.70 -7.69 17.56
C SER A 52 -12.37 -8.21 18.11
N THR A 53 -12.12 -9.52 18.06
CA THR A 53 -10.84 -10.11 18.47
C THR A 53 -9.76 -9.86 17.43
N VAL A 54 -10.11 -9.95 16.13
CA VAL A 54 -9.20 -9.59 15.04
C VAL A 54 -8.76 -8.13 15.15
N ALA A 55 -9.71 -7.20 15.37
CA ALA A 55 -9.40 -5.79 15.53
C ALA A 55 -8.47 -5.51 16.73
N ARG A 56 -8.70 -6.17 17.87
CA ARG A 56 -7.82 -6.07 19.04
C ARG A 56 -6.43 -6.63 18.76
N ALA A 57 -6.32 -7.72 18.00
CA ALA A 57 -5.02 -8.28 17.63
C ALA A 57 -4.22 -7.35 16.71
N VAL A 58 -4.89 -6.77 15.71
CA VAL A 58 -4.32 -5.77 14.80
C VAL A 58 -3.74 -4.59 15.58
N ASP A 59 -4.52 -4.04 16.49
CA ASP A 59 -4.12 -2.87 17.29
C ASP A 59 -2.99 -3.21 18.29
N ARG A 60 -3.17 -4.29 19.06
CA ARG A 60 -2.29 -4.59 20.20
C ARG A 60 -0.91 -5.11 19.82
N PHE A 61 -0.83 -5.77 18.67
CA PHE A 61 0.39 -6.43 18.18
C PHE A 61 0.90 -5.82 16.87
N ASP A 62 0.39 -4.64 16.49
CA ASP A 62 0.81 -3.90 15.28
C ASP A 62 0.78 -4.75 13.99
N ILE A 63 -0.23 -5.62 13.87
CA ILE A 63 -0.35 -6.55 12.74
C ILE A 63 -1.03 -5.82 11.57
N ASP A 64 -0.51 -5.96 10.35
CA ASP A 64 -1.22 -5.49 9.16
C ASP A 64 -2.56 -6.24 9.00
N PRO A 65 -3.72 -5.56 9.08
CA PRO A 65 -5.02 -6.20 8.94
C PRO A 65 -5.20 -6.91 7.59
N ARG A 66 -4.58 -6.39 6.53
CA ARG A 66 -4.63 -7.00 5.19
C ARG A 66 -3.91 -8.35 5.21
N TRP A 67 -2.68 -8.36 5.70
CA TRP A 67 -1.89 -9.59 5.83
C TRP A 67 -2.59 -10.62 6.72
N LEU A 68 -3.15 -10.21 7.86
CA LEU A 68 -3.84 -11.12 8.78
C LEU A 68 -5.03 -11.82 8.11
N LEU A 69 -5.76 -11.12 7.23
CA LEU A 69 -6.93 -11.64 6.53
C LEU A 69 -6.59 -12.43 5.27
N THR A 70 -5.59 -12.00 4.50
CA THR A 70 -5.32 -12.56 3.16
C THR A 70 -4.05 -13.40 3.09
N GLY A 71 -3.13 -13.25 4.04
CA GLY A 71 -1.77 -13.79 3.98
C GLY A 71 -0.88 -13.10 2.95
N ASP A 72 -1.35 -11.99 2.37
CA ASP A 72 -0.60 -11.23 1.36
C ASP A 72 0.45 -10.37 2.06
N ASP A 73 1.72 -10.73 1.87
CA ASP A 73 2.89 -10.21 2.58
C ASP A 73 3.43 -8.89 2.03
N ARG A 74 2.76 -8.27 1.05
CA ARG A 74 3.18 -6.92 0.63
C ARG A 74 3.20 -6.03 1.86
N ASP A 75 4.35 -5.40 2.08
CA ASP A 75 4.63 -4.63 3.27
C ASP A 75 3.52 -3.61 3.55
N ARG A 76 3.15 -3.49 4.83
CA ARG A 76 2.33 -2.37 5.28
C ARG A 76 3.04 -1.08 4.89
N ILE A 77 2.37 -0.24 4.10
CA ILE A 77 2.89 1.09 3.80
C ILE A 77 3.05 1.83 5.13
N THR A 78 4.30 2.06 5.51
CA THR A 78 4.68 2.78 6.73
C THR A 78 4.28 4.25 6.62
N ARG A 79 4.23 4.95 7.76
CA ARG A 79 3.98 6.40 7.76
C ARG A 79 4.98 7.15 6.89
N ASP A 80 6.25 6.77 6.92
CA ASP A 80 7.30 7.44 6.15
C ASP A 80 7.12 7.19 4.65
N GLN A 81 6.73 5.98 4.25
CA GLN A 81 6.35 5.68 2.87
C GLN A 81 5.11 6.49 2.45
N TRP A 82 4.10 6.65 3.31
CA TRP A 82 2.96 7.53 3.02
C TRP A 82 3.38 8.99 2.83
N VAL A 83 4.29 9.50 3.66
CA VAL A 83 4.84 10.85 3.53
C VAL A 83 5.60 11.00 2.22
N ALA A 84 6.40 9.99 1.83
CA ALA A 84 7.11 9.97 0.56
C ALA A 84 6.16 9.99 -0.65
N VAL A 85 5.10 9.17 -0.63
CA VAL A 85 4.04 9.16 -1.66
C VAL A 85 3.39 10.53 -1.80
N LEU A 86 2.98 11.14 -0.68
CA LEU A 86 2.30 12.43 -0.70
C LEU A 86 3.24 13.54 -1.16
N SER A 87 4.50 13.51 -0.77
CA SER A 87 5.51 14.48 -1.20
C SER A 87 5.77 14.35 -2.70
N ALA A 88 5.97 13.13 -3.20
CA ALA A 88 6.12 12.83 -4.62
C ALA A 88 4.89 13.30 -5.43
N PHE A 89 3.68 13.07 -4.92
CA PHE A 89 2.44 13.54 -5.54
C PHE A 89 2.41 15.07 -5.65
N VAL A 90 2.75 15.79 -4.58
CA VAL A 90 2.76 17.26 -4.56
C VAL A 90 3.81 17.83 -5.53
N GLU A 91 5.01 17.26 -5.53
CA GLU A 91 6.08 17.67 -6.46
C GLU A 91 5.69 17.43 -7.92
N LEU A 92 5.16 16.24 -8.22
CA LEU A 92 4.68 15.88 -9.54
C LEU A 92 3.61 16.86 -10.02
N LYS A 93 2.63 17.17 -9.15
CA LYS A 93 1.59 18.15 -9.45
C LYS A 93 2.17 19.52 -9.78
N ALA A 94 3.08 20.02 -8.94
CA ALA A 94 3.68 21.34 -9.12
C ALA A 94 4.45 21.45 -10.45
N ILE A 95 5.18 20.40 -10.83
CA ILE A 95 5.91 20.36 -12.10
C ILE A 95 4.93 20.32 -13.28
N MET A 96 3.93 19.44 -13.24
CA MET A 96 2.95 19.32 -14.32
C MET A 96 2.11 20.59 -14.48
N ASP A 97 1.64 21.19 -13.38
CA ASP A 97 0.89 22.45 -13.41
C ASP A 97 1.72 23.56 -14.09
N ARG A 98 3.01 23.64 -13.76
CA ARG A 98 3.93 24.60 -14.39
C ARG A 98 4.11 24.30 -15.88
N LEU A 99 4.40 23.05 -16.25
CA LEU A 99 4.59 22.67 -17.65
C LEU A 99 3.34 22.94 -18.49
N PHE A 100 2.15 22.60 -17.98
CA PHE A 100 0.88 22.86 -18.66
C PHE A 100 0.57 24.34 -18.78
N LYS A 101 0.81 25.12 -17.71
CA LYS A 101 0.67 26.58 -17.75
C LYS A 101 1.55 27.21 -18.84
N ASP A 102 2.77 26.71 -19.01
CA ASP A 102 3.74 27.22 -19.98
C ASP A 102 3.53 26.62 -21.39
N GLY A 103 2.53 25.73 -21.58
CA GLY A 103 2.27 25.05 -22.85
C GLY A 103 3.38 24.09 -23.27
N ILE A 104 4.20 23.61 -22.32
CA ILE A 104 5.35 22.75 -22.55
C ILE A 104 4.90 21.29 -22.54
N GLY A 105 4.96 20.64 -23.70
CA GLY A 105 4.75 19.20 -23.81
C GLY A 105 5.93 18.39 -23.25
N TRP A 106 5.73 17.10 -23.00
CA TRP A 106 6.75 16.20 -22.45
C TRP A 106 8.09 16.25 -23.20
N HIS A 107 8.06 16.22 -24.53
CA HIS A 107 9.27 16.25 -25.36
C HIS A 107 10.02 17.59 -25.32
N GLN A 108 9.34 18.67 -24.92
CA GLN A 108 9.92 20.01 -24.76
C GLN A 108 10.39 20.26 -23.33
N ALA A 109 10.00 19.41 -22.37
CA ALA A 109 10.42 19.55 -20.97
C ALA A 109 11.94 19.41 -20.84
N SER A 110 12.52 20.18 -19.92
CA SER A 110 13.95 20.14 -19.64
C SER A 110 14.35 18.75 -19.12
N HIS A 111 15.64 18.42 -19.19
CA HIS A 111 16.14 17.17 -18.60
C HIS A 111 15.86 17.12 -17.09
N ASP A 112 16.08 18.24 -16.39
CA ASP A 112 15.83 18.35 -14.94
C ASP A 112 14.35 18.09 -14.59
N ASP A 113 13.42 18.66 -15.35
CA ASP A 113 11.98 18.43 -15.14
C ASP A 113 11.59 16.98 -15.37
N ARG A 114 12.11 16.37 -16.43
CA ARG A 114 11.89 14.95 -16.72
C ARG A 114 12.44 14.07 -15.60
N MET A 115 13.61 14.40 -15.06
CA MET A 115 14.20 13.66 -13.93
C MET A 115 13.40 13.80 -12.64
N LYS A 116 12.80 14.97 -12.37
CA LYS A 116 11.93 15.16 -11.20
C LYS A 116 10.61 14.40 -11.32
N VAL A 117 9.95 14.48 -12.49
CA VAL A 117 8.76 13.67 -12.79
C VAL A 117 9.07 12.19 -12.66
N TYR A 118 10.25 11.76 -13.13
CA TYR A 118 10.70 10.38 -13.02
C TYR A 118 10.83 9.91 -11.58
N ARG A 119 11.56 10.64 -10.73
CA ARG A 119 11.76 10.28 -9.31
C ARG A 119 10.43 10.21 -8.55
N ALA A 120 9.55 11.17 -8.78
CA ALA A 120 8.22 11.15 -8.17
C ALA A 120 7.40 9.93 -8.62
N GLY A 121 7.46 9.60 -9.91
CA GLY A 121 6.82 8.41 -10.46
C GLY A 121 7.37 7.10 -9.91
N GLU A 122 8.69 6.99 -9.75
CA GLU A 122 9.37 5.83 -9.16
C GLU A 122 8.91 5.61 -7.70
N THR A 123 8.89 6.67 -6.88
CA THR A 123 8.40 6.58 -5.48
C THR A 123 6.95 6.09 -5.42
N LEU A 124 6.07 6.60 -6.31
CA LEU A 124 4.68 6.16 -6.38
C LEU A 124 4.55 4.68 -6.82
N TYR A 125 5.40 4.25 -7.76
CA TYR A 125 5.43 2.87 -8.25
C TYR A 125 5.94 1.90 -7.18
N GLU A 126 7.04 2.21 -6.52
CA GLU A 126 7.65 1.36 -5.50
C GLU A 126 6.67 1.06 -4.35
N ILE A 127 5.85 2.04 -3.98
CA ILE A 127 4.97 1.93 -2.81
C ILE A 127 3.60 1.36 -3.16
N GLY A 128 3.01 1.72 -4.31
CA GLY A 128 1.63 1.34 -4.64
C GLY A 128 1.44 0.73 -6.03
N GLY A 129 2.53 0.48 -6.75
CA GLY A 129 2.54 -0.10 -8.10
C GLY A 129 1.78 0.74 -9.12
N ILE A 130 1.35 0.07 -10.20
CA ILE A 130 0.59 0.68 -11.30
C ILE A 130 -0.72 1.31 -10.80
N SER A 131 -1.38 0.70 -9.81
CA SER A 131 -2.66 1.20 -9.29
C SER A 131 -2.53 2.57 -8.63
N ALA A 132 -1.46 2.81 -7.84
CA ALA A 132 -1.24 4.11 -7.21
C ALA A 132 -0.88 5.20 -8.22
N LEU A 133 -0.11 4.87 -9.26
CA LEU A 133 0.19 5.81 -10.34
C LEU A 133 -1.07 6.18 -11.15
N ASN A 134 -1.93 5.21 -11.48
CA ASN A 134 -3.18 5.48 -12.17
C ASN A 134 -4.14 6.32 -11.31
N ALA A 135 -4.21 6.03 -10.00
CA ALA A 135 -4.98 6.84 -9.07
C ALA A 135 -4.44 8.27 -8.99
N CYS A 136 -3.11 8.44 -8.97
CA CYS A 136 -2.44 9.75 -9.03
C CYS A 136 -2.82 10.53 -10.29
N ALA A 137 -2.70 9.93 -11.48
CA ALA A 137 -3.05 10.56 -12.75
C ALA A 137 -4.50 11.07 -12.77
N ASN A 138 -5.43 10.25 -12.27
CA ASN A 138 -6.85 10.60 -12.21
C ASN A 138 -7.14 11.71 -11.19
N ALA A 139 -6.46 11.68 -10.04
CA ALA A 139 -6.66 12.62 -8.94
C ALA A 139 -6.06 14.01 -9.21
N LEU A 140 -4.92 14.09 -9.93
CA LEU A 140 -4.22 15.36 -10.19
C LEU A 140 -5.10 16.41 -10.89
N TYR A 141 -6.02 15.95 -11.74
CA TYR A 141 -6.85 16.81 -12.59
C TYR A 141 -8.31 16.34 -12.65
N GLU A 142 -8.83 15.82 -11.55
CA GLU A 142 -10.24 15.43 -11.46
C GLU A 142 -11.16 16.56 -11.96
N GLY A 143 -12.05 16.25 -12.91
CA GLY A 143 -12.94 17.22 -13.55
C GLY A 143 -12.33 18.03 -14.70
N ASN A 144 -11.07 17.77 -15.09
CA ASN A 144 -10.42 18.39 -16.26
C ASN A 144 -9.87 17.32 -17.24
N PRO A 145 -10.70 16.82 -18.18
CA PRO A 145 -10.33 15.72 -19.08
C PRO A 145 -9.09 16.01 -19.95
N GLY A 146 -8.88 17.26 -20.37
CA GLY A 146 -7.72 17.63 -21.19
C GLY A 146 -6.41 17.54 -20.41
N ALA A 147 -6.40 18.03 -19.17
CA ALA A 147 -5.24 17.94 -18.29
C ALA A 147 -5.02 16.50 -17.80
N GLN A 148 -6.09 15.72 -17.58
CA GLN A 148 -5.99 14.28 -17.27
C GLN A 148 -5.33 13.49 -18.41
N LEU A 149 -5.70 13.74 -19.66
CA LEU A 149 -5.07 13.10 -20.82
C LEU A 149 -3.58 13.48 -20.92
N GLY A 150 -3.25 14.77 -20.79
CA GLY A 150 -1.85 15.21 -20.82
C GLY A 150 -0.99 14.65 -19.68
N ALA A 151 -1.55 14.53 -18.48
CA ALA A 151 -0.89 13.92 -17.33
C ALA A 151 -0.75 12.41 -17.51
N GLY A 152 -1.79 11.77 -18.03
CA GLY A 152 -1.79 10.38 -18.45
C GLY A 152 -0.70 10.10 -19.48
N ASP A 153 -0.54 10.94 -20.50
CA ASP A 153 0.52 10.80 -21.52
C ASP A 153 1.92 10.96 -20.92
N MET A 154 2.14 11.96 -20.06
CA MET A 154 3.41 12.14 -19.36
C MET A 154 3.75 10.95 -18.46
N LEU A 155 2.77 10.41 -17.74
CA LEU A 155 2.95 9.22 -16.91
C LEU A 155 3.02 7.95 -17.76
N ASN A 156 2.39 7.88 -18.94
CA ASN A 156 2.56 6.79 -19.92
C ASN A 156 3.97 6.74 -20.48
N HIS A 157 4.66 7.88 -20.60
CA HIS A 157 6.09 7.89 -20.90
C HIS A 157 6.95 7.37 -19.76
N LEU A 158 6.50 7.54 -18.50
CA LEU A 158 7.07 6.82 -17.36
C LEU A 158 6.82 5.30 -17.57
N PHE A 159 5.56 4.86 -17.71
CA PHE A 159 5.12 3.47 -17.81
C PHE A 159 5.77 2.66 -18.95
N ASN A 160 5.88 3.23 -20.14
CA ASN A 160 6.53 2.59 -21.29
C ASN A 160 8.06 2.43 -21.12
N GLY A 161 8.62 3.07 -20.09
CA GLY A 161 10.00 2.94 -19.64
C GLY A 161 10.20 2.19 -18.32
N ILE A 162 9.13 1.73 -17.63
CA ILE A 162 9.25 0.92 -16.40
C ILE A 162 9.17 -0.58 -16.73
N GLY A 163 10.17 -1.05 -17.47
CA GLY A 163 10.75 -2.39 -17.38
C GLY A 163 12.27 -2.19 -17.26
N PRO A 164 13.09 -3.21 -16.95
CA PRO A 164 14.53 -3.04 -16.72
C PRO A 164 15.23 -2.57 -18.00
N TRP A 165 15.25 -1.25 -18.20
CA TRP A 165 15.70 -0.53 -19.39
C TRP A 165 14.99 -0.98 -20.68
N ARG A 166 15.10 -0.22 -21.76
CA ARG A 166 14.93 -0.79 -23.11
C ARG A 166 16.30 -0.67 -23.79
N ALA A 167 17.19 -1.61 -23.45
CA ALA A 167 18.60 -1.70 -23.90
C ALA A 167 19.54 -0.60 -23.42
#